data_AF-A0A2Y9A8K8-F1
#
_entry.id   AF-A0A2Y9A8K8-F1
#
_cell.length_a   1.000
_cell.length_b   1.000
_cell.length_c   1.000
_cell.angle_alpha   90.00
_cell.angle_beta   90.00
_cell.angle_gamma   90.00
#
_symmetry.space_group_name_H-M   'P 1'
#
loop_
_entity.id
_entity.type
_entity.pdbx_description
1 polymer ?
#
loop_
_entity_poly.entity_id
_entity_poly.type
_entity_poly.pdbx_seq_one_letter_code
_entity_poly.pdbx_strand_id
1 'polypeptide(L)'
;MMQTNPFAAMAAALLLLPTSPAPTLLSDRVTTELREVVHLSEVPDLSLCRVVETRRIGLVPYRRAALGYALSDTRCEGGQSWALTVPVATLRAEGHVEAWVPDAPRLSLGETVRGHLGLLALLAVCLASVGLAVMRWRIRLVRMEILGLRDGPVFRMIDAMCHAAAASDRSGPDAVEHIRDLACELTGMDYTTAHIEAVIARADRLQKAGDHHRFGVGLSARQKTMLLEGVLSVVMADGRLSMAESRFCADLARGLGLARAEAWAARSRVLRRRAGVAPA
;
A
#
# COMPACT_ATOMS: atom_id res chain seq x y z
N MET A 1 14.31 24.28 -18.87
CA MET A 1 14.27 22.89 -18.37
C MET A 1 13.30 22.84 -17.19
N MET A 2 12.08 22.32 -17.37
CA MET A 2 11.05 22.30 -16.33
C MET A 2 11.31 21.16 -15.34
N GLN A 3 11.64 21.52 -14.10
CA GLN A 3 11.61 20.64 -12.93
C GLN A 3 10.15 20.22 -12.69
N THR A 4 9.82 18.96 -12.95
CA THR A 4 8.53 18.40 -12.58
C THR A 4 8.49 18.20 -11.06
N ASN A 5 7.65 18.99 -10.42
CA ASN A 5 7.46 19.02 -8.97
C ASN A 5 6.88 17.66 -8.51
N PRO A 6 7.49 16.94 -7.55
CA PRO A 6 7.01 15.62 -7.11
C PRO A 6 5.59 15.64 -6.52
N PHE A 7 5.13 16.81 -6.06
CA PHE A 7 3.73 17.02 -5.65
C PHE A 7 2.74 16.93 -6.82
N ALA A 8 3.15 17.31 -8.04
CA ALA A 8 2.30 17.17 -9.23
C ALA A 8 2.14 15.69 -9.65
N ALA A 9 3.15 14.86 -9.40
CA ALA A 9 3.05 13.42 -9.63
C ALA A 9 2.16 12.71 -8.60
N MET A 10 2.08 13.24 -7.37
CA MET A 10 1.17 12.71 -6.34
C MET A 10 -0.29 13.13 -6.61
N ALA A 11 -0.52 14.36 -7.08
CA ALA A 11 -1.83 14.79 -7.59
C ALA A 11 -2.23 13.99 -8.85
N ALA A 12 -1.26 13.68 -9.73
CA ALA A 12 -1.50 12.85 -10.91
C ALA A 12 -1.72 11.36 -10.57
N ALA A 13 -1.13 10.83 -9.49
CA ALA A 13 -1.40 9.46 -9.04
C ALA A 13 -2.81 9.29 -8.43
N LEU A 14 -3.40 10.36 -7.92
CA LEU A 14 -4.84 10.42 -7.61
C LEU A 14 -5.73 10.54 -8.86
N LEU A 15 -5.18 10.99 -9.99
CA LEU A 15 -5.89 11.15 -11.28
C LEU A 15 -5.63 10.01 -12.29
N LEU A 16 -4.63 9.15 -12.06
CA LEU A 16 -4.29 7.96 -12.86
C LEU A 16 -4.83 6.67 -12.24
N LEU A 17 -5.82 6.77 -11.35
CA LEU A 17 -6.76 5.68 -11.17
C LEU A 17 -7.36 5.38 -12.55
N PRO A 18 -7.42 4.11 -12.99
CA PRO A 18 -8.03 3.77 -14.27
C PRO A 18 -9.41 4.40 -14.32
N THR A 19 -9.68 5.20 -15.35
CA THR A 19 -11.02 5.67 -15.73
C THR A 19 -11.87 4.51 -16.27
N SER A 20 -11.74 3.33 -15.66
CA SER A 20 -12.80 2.34 -15.69
C SER A 20 -13.94 2.89 -14.85
N PRO A 21 -15.19 2.73 -15.27
CA PRO A 21 -16.32 3.08 -14.44
C PRO A 21 -16.27 2.19 -13.19
N ALA A 22 -15.73 2.72 -12.10
CA ALA A 22 -15.96 2.22 -10.76
C ALA A 22 -16.99 3.13 -10.05
N PRO A 23 -18.25 3.26 -10.52
CA PRO A 23 -19.28 3.95 -9.76
C PRO A 23 -19.74 3.16 -8.51
N THR A 24 -19.09 2.05 -8.17
CA THR A 24 -19.57 1.14 -7.10
C THR A 24 -18.85 1.26 -5.77
N LEU A 25 -17.68 1.93 -5.67
CA LEU A 25 -16.94 2.02 -4.40
C LEU A 25 -17.37 3.19 -3.50
N LEU A 26 -18.11 4.15 -4.03
CA LEU A 26 -18.67 5.30 -3.31
C LEU A 26 -20.20 5.35 -3.45
N SER A 27 -20.87 4.20 -3.38
CA SER A 27 -22.32 4.20 -3.15
C SER A 27 -22.55 4.61 -1.70
N ASP A 28 -22.91 5.88 -1.46
CA ASP A 28 -23.33 6.37 -0.15
C ASP A 28 -24.69 5.75 0.18
N ARG A 29 -24.66 4.50 0.66
CA ARG A 29 -25.85 3.83 1.16
C ARG A 29 -26.14 4.37 2.56
N VAL A 30 -27.18 5.18 2.64
CA VAL A 30 -27.77 5.57 3.91
C VAL A 30 -28.59 4.39 4.42
N THR A 31 -28.25 3.92 5.61
CA THR A 31 -28.98 2.88 6.32
C THR A 31 -29.41 3.42 7.68
N THR A 32 -30.59 3.05 8.13
CA THR A 32 -31.05 3.37 9.48
C THR A 32 -30.87 2.15 10.37
N GLU A 33 -30.18 2.32 11.48
CA GLU A 33 -30.03 1.28 12.51
C GLU A 33 -30.86 1.68 13.74
N LEU A 34 -31.59 0.72 14.29
CA LEU A 34 -32.30 0.89 15.55
C LEU A 34 -31.37 0.53 16.70
N ARG A 35 -31.42 1.31 17.79
CA ARG A 35 -30.69 1.01 19.03
C ARG A 35 -31.62 1.12 20.22
N GLU A 36 -31.65 0.07 21.03
CA GLU A 36 -32.44 0.05 22.25
C GLU A 36 -32.02 1.15 23.21
N VAL A 37 -33.02 1.85 23.75
CA VAL A 37 -32.84 2.89 24.76
C VAL A 37 -33.38 2.38 26.09
N VAL A 38 -34.63 1.91 26.09
CA VAL A 38 -35.35 1.40 27.28
C VAL A 38 -36.34 0.31 26.84
N HIS A 39 -36.52 -0.71 27.69
CA HIS A 39 -37.58 -1.70 27.58
C HIS A 39 -38.82 -1.22 28.33
N LEU A 40 -40.00 -1.23 27.68
CA LEU A 40 -41.23 -0.71 28.28
C LEU A 40 -41.85 -1.77 29.18
N SER A 41 -41.91 -1.52 30.49
CA SER A 41 -42.30 -2.55 31.48
C SER A 41 -43.80 -2.91 31.45
N GLU A 42 -44.65 -2.05 30.91
CA GLU A 42 -46.11 -2.21 30.92
C GLU A 42 -46.67 -2.96 29.70
N VAL A 43 -45.92 -2.98 28.60
CA VAL A 43 -46.31 -3.68 27.38
C VAL A 43 -45.26 -4.75 27.10
N PRO A 44 -45.59 -6.05 27.31
CA PRO A 44 -44.64 -7.11 27.01
C PRO A 44 -44.19 -6.99 25.55
N ASP A 45 -42.89 -7.13 25.36
CA ASP A 45 -42.19 -7.16 24.07
C ASP A 45 -41.99 -5.82 23.34
N LEU A 46 -42.52 -4.70 23.83
CA LEU A 46 -42.28 -3.39 23.18
C LEU A 46 -41.06 -2.66 23.75
N SER A 47 -40.16 -2.21 22.87
CA SER A 47 -38.95 -1.48 23.26
C SER A 47 -38.87 -0.13 22.56
N LEU A 48 -38.43 0.90 23.28
CA LEU A 48 -38.18 2.22 22.74
C LEU A 48 -36.78 2.25 22.11
N CYS A 49 -36.75 2.40 20.79
CA CYS A 49 -35.53 2.45 19.99
C CYS A 49 -35.20 3.87 19.56
N ARG A 50 -33.92 4.19 19.53
CA ARG A 50 -33.39 5.38 18.85
C ARG A 50 -33.02 4.99 17.42
N VAL A 51 -33.54 5.74 16.45
CA VAL A 51 -33.21 5.60 15.03
C VAL A 51 -31.91 6.37 14.76
N VAL A 52 -30.87 5.68 14.30
CA VAL A 52 -29.57 6.27 13.99
C VAL A 52 -29.30 6.18 12.50
N GLU A 53 -28.94 7.31 11.89
CA GLU A 53 -28.46 7.36 10.50
C GLU A 53 -27.02 6.84 10.47
N THR A 54 -26.84 5.69 9.84
CA THR A 54 -25.54 5.07 9.56
C THR A 54 -25.25 5.16 8.07
N ARG A 55 -24.16 5.82 7.71
CA ARG A 55 -23.63 5.87 6.36
C ARG A 55 -22.46 4.92 6.21
N ARG A 56 -22.07 4.60 4.98
CA ARG A 56 -20.93 3.71 4.70
C ARG A 56 -20.04 4.31 3.63
N ILE A 57 -18.73 4.25 3.86
CA ILE A 57 -17.71 4.50 2.82
C ILE A 57 -17.05 3.14 2.54
N GLY A 58 -17.34 2.55 1.37
CA GLY A 58 -16.99 1.17 1.09
C GLY A 58 -17.64 0.19 2.08
N LEU A 59 -16.83 -0.55 2.84
CA LEU A 59 -17.28 -1.50 3.87
C LEU A 59 -17.28 -0.91 5.29
N VAL A 60 -16.94 0.37 5.45
CA VAL A 60 -16.74 0.99 6.77
C VAL A 60 -17.98 1.82 7.14
N PRO A 61 -18.79 1.39 8.12
CA PRO A 61 -19.92 2.17 8.60
C PRO A 61 -19.45 3.32 9.48
N TYR A 62 -20.15 4.44 9.39
CA TYR A 62 -20.04 5.54 10.33
C TYR A 62 -21.40 6.14 10.67
N ARG A 63 -21.55 6.56 11.93
CA ARG A 63 -22.81 7.12 12.45
C ARG A 63 -22.79 8.62 12.38
N ARG A 64 -23.83 9.22 11.82
CA ARG A 64 -23.91 10.66 11.61
C ARG A 64 -24.79 11.35 12.64
N ALA A 65 -26.02 10.86 12.81
CA ALA A 65 -27.03 11.54 13.60
C ALA A 65 -28.05 10.55 14.17
N ALA A 66 -28.69 10.93 15.26
CA ALA A 66 -29.93 10.29 15.70
C ALA A 66 -31.11 11.05 15.09
N LEU A 67 -31.98 10.35 14.37
CA LEU A 67 -33.09 10.95 13.61
C LEU A 67 -34.37 11.09 14.43
N GLY A 68 -34.61 10.17 15.37
CA GLY A 68 -35.85 10.11 16.12
C GLY A 68 -35.94 8.88 17.02
N TYR A 69 -37.10 8.72 17.65
CA TYR A 69 -37.46 7.50 18.37
C TYR A 69 -38.47 6.68 17.55
N ALA A 70 -38.36 5.36 17.68
CA ALA A 70 -39.28 4.40 17.09
C ALA A 70 -39.58 3.31 18.11
N LEU A 71 -40.74 2.67 17.97
CA LEU A 71 -41.12 1.49 18.74
C LEU A 71 -40.80 0.25 17.93
N SER A 72 -40.33 -0.80 18.60
CA SER A 72 -40.05 -2.10 18.00
C SER A 72 -40.44 -3.22 18.97
N ASP A 73 -40.96 -4.30 18.41
CA ASP A 73 -41.30 -5.55 19.10
C ASP A 73 -40.12 -6.54 19.19
N THR A 74 -39.01 -6.28 18.49
CA THR A 74 -37.83 -7.15 18.43
C THR A 74 -36.62 -6.59 19.19
N ARG A 75 -36.84 -5.79 20.25
CA ARG A 75 -35.76 -5.13 21.01
C ARG A 75 -34.76 -4.39 20.12
N CYS A 76 -35.27 -3.77 19.06
CA CYS A 76 -34.47 -3.02 18.09
C CYS A 76 -33.49 -3.87 17.25
N GLU A 77 -33.55 -5.19 17.30
CA GLU A 77 -32.67 -6.11 16.55
C GLU A 77 -33.26 -6.52 15.20
N GLY A 78 -33.51 -5.55 14.31
CA GLY A 78 -34.08 -5.81 12.99
C GLY A 78 -35.55 -6.29 13.04
N GLY A 79 -36.41 -5.69 12.23
CA GLY A 79 -37.85 -5.96 12.30
C GLY A 79 -38.67 -4.78 11.77
N GLN A 80 -39.99 -4.86 11.92
CA GLN A 80 -40.84 -3.70 11.69
C GLN A 80 -40.59 -2.70 12.82
N SER A 81 -40.56 -1.42 12.45
CA SER A 81 -40.49 -0.34 13.42
C SER A 81 -41.51 0.73 13.07
N TRP A 82 -42.10 1.30 14.10
CA TRP A 82 -43.13 2.32 13.95
C TRP A 82 -42.58 3.64 14.49
N ALA A 83 -42.63 4.67 13.64
CA ALA A 83 -42.24 6.01 14.05
C ALA A 83 -43.13 6.47 15.21
N LEU A 84 -42.51 7.02 16.25
CA LEU A 84 -43.25 7.50 17.41
C LEU A 84 -44.08 8.74 17.03
N THR A 85 -45.41 8.62 17.11
CA THR A 85 -46.32 9.72 16.76
C THR A 85 -46.50 10.72 17.92
N VAL A 86 -46.32 10.26 19.16
CA VAL A 86 -46.49 11.06 20.38
C VAL A 86 -45.11 11.51 20.88
N PRO A 87 -44.94 12.78 21.33
CA PRO A 87 -43.67 13.23 21.91
C PRO A 87 -43.25 12.40 23.15
N VAL A 88 -41.94 12.14 23.29
CA VAL A 88 -41.38 11.40 24.44
C VAL A 88 -41.70 12.08 25.77
N ALA A 89 -41.79 13.41 25.79
CA ALA A 89 -42.17 14.17 26.97
C ALA A 89 -43.56 13.78 27.51
N THR A 90 -44.51 13.50 26.61
CA THR A 90 -45.87 13.05 26.98
C THR A 90 -45.82 11.65 27.59
N LEU A 91 -45.11 10.71 26.94
CA LEU A 91 -44.95 9.35 27.44
C LEU A 91 -44.24 9.29 28.81
N ARG A 92 -43.31 10.23 29.05
CA ARG A 92 -42.65 10.37 30.34
C ARG A 92 -43.60 10.90 31.41
N ALA A 93 -44.45 11.88 31.07
CA ALA A 93 -45.44 12.42 32.00
C ALA A 93 -46.51 11.38 32.40
N GLU A 94 -46.82 10.45 31.51
CA GLU A 94 -47.73 9.32 31.73
C GLU A 94 -47.07 8.14 32.49
N GLY A 95 -45.76 8.19 32.72
CA GLY A 95 -45.02 7.14 33.45
C GLY A 95 -44.61 5.93 32.60
N HIS A 96 -44.87 5.94 31.29
CA HIS A 96 -44.51 4.85 30.38
C HIS A 96 -43.01 4.77 30.06
N VAL A 97 -42.26 5.87 30.22
CA VAL A 97 -40.82 5.97 29.92
C VAL A 97 -40.05 6.56 31.09
N GLU A 98 -38.85 6.04 31.36
CA GLU A 98 -37.99 6.51 32.45
C GLU A 98 -37.61 8.00 32.33
N ALA A 99 -37.49 8.67 33.48
CA ALA A 99 -37.28 10.11 33.55
C ALA A 99 -35.96 10.61 32.93
N TRP A 100 -34.96 9.74 32.78
CA TRP A 100 -33.66 10.09 32.21
C TRP A 100 -33.61 10.08 30.67
N VAL A 101 -34.62 9.50 30.00
CA VAL A 101 -34.66 9.45 28.54
C VAL A 101 -34.85 10.87 28.01
N PRO A 102 -33.96 11.43 27.17
CA PRO A 102 -34.06 12.82 26.72
C PRO A 102 -35.21 13.04 25.72
N ASP A 103 -35.76 14.25 25.64
CA ASP A 103 -36.85 14.58 24.70
C ASP A 103 -36.42 14.48 23.23
N ALA A 104 -35.16 14.86 22.96
CA ALA A 104 -34.54 14.73 21.65
C ALA A 104 -33.43 13.68 21.71
N PRO A 105 -33.37 12.73 20.75
CA PRO A 105 -32.35 11.71 20.76
C PRO A 105 -30.98 12.34 20.50
N ARG A 106 -30.04 12.10 21.41
CA ARG A 106 -28.64 12.53 21.26
C ARG A 106 -27.74 11.32 21.29
N LEU A 107 -26.68 11.35 20.49
CA LEU A 107 -25.61 10.36 20.60
C LEU A 107 -24.70 10.77 21.76
N SER A 108 -24.36 9.83 22.63
CA SER A 108 -23.32 10.08 23.63
C SER A 108 -21.97 10.29 22.95
N LEU A 109 -21.04 11.03 23.57
CA LEU A 109 -19.68 11.22 23.04
C LEU A 109 -19.00 9.87 22.74
N GLY A 110 -19.19 8.88 23.61
CA GLY A 110 -18.66 7.53 23.41
C GLY A 110 -19.26 6.83 22.18
N GLU A 111 -20.55 7.01 21.91
CA GLU A 111 -21.20 6.46 20.71
C GLU A 111 -20.78 7.18 19.43
N THR A 112 -20.57 8.49 19.49
CA THR A 112 -20.04 9.29 18.38
C THR A 112 -18.63 8.82 18.02
N VAL A 113 -17.74 8.70 19.01
CA VAL A 113 -16.36 8.22 18.79
C VAL A 113 -16.36 6.79 18.25
N ARG A 114 -17.10 5.86 18.90
CA ARG A 114 -17.21 4.47 18.41
C ARG A 114 -17.78 4.40 17.00
N GLY A 115 -18.72 5.30 16.66
CA GLY A 115 -19.29 5.42 15.33
C GLY A 115 -18.28 5.87 14.27
N HIS A 116 -17.14 6.46 14.63
CA HIS A 116 -16.11 6.93 13.69
C HIS A 116 -14.82 6.11 13.73
N LEU A 117 -14.70 5.12 14.63
CA LEU A 117 -13.49 4.30 14.76
C LEU A 117 -13.07 3.64 13.45
N GLY A 118 -14.03 3.18 12.65
CA GLY A 118 -13.75 2.59 11.34
C GLY A 118 -13.08 3.58 10.39
N LEU A 119 -13.58 4.82 10.34
CA LEU A 119 -12.99 5.89 9.51
C LEU A 119 -11.61 6.32 10.02
N LEU A 120 -11.45 6.42 11.33
CA LEU A 120 -10.16 6.76 11.95
C LEU A 120 -9.12 5.67 11.68
N ALA A 121 -9.51 4.39 11.76
CA ALA A 121 -8.65 3.26 11.42
C ALA A 121 -8.24 3.30 9.94
N LEU A 122 -9.20 3.55 9.04
CA LEU A 122 -8.91 3.69 7.61
C LEU A 122 -7.94 4.85 7.35
N LEU A 123 -8.17 6.02 7.96
CA LEU A 123 -7.29 7.18 7.87
C LEU A 123 -5.89 6.86 8.37
N ALA A 124 -5.76 6.19 9.51
CA ALA A 124 -4.46 5.79 10.07
C ALA A 124 -3.69 4.86 9.12
N VAL A 125 -4.36 3.88 8.51
CA VAL A 125 -3.76 2.98 7.51
C VAL A 125 -3.33 3.75 6.26
N CYS A 126 -4.15 4.69 5.78
CA CYS A 126 -3.79 5.56 4.66
C CYS A 126 -2.54 6.41 4.98
N LEU A 127 -2.50 7.07 6.14
CA LEU A 127 -1.35 7.87 6.55
C LEU A 127 -0.08 7.03 6.71
N ALA A 128 -0.18 5.83 7.29
CA ALA A 128 0.95 4.91 7.42
C ALA A 128 1.48 4.46 6.06
N SER A 129 0.60 4.14 5.11
CA SER A 129 1.02 3.72 3.76
C SER A 129 1.68 4.85 2.97
N VAL A 130 1.14 6.08 3.05
CA VAL A 130 1.75 7.28 2.48
C VAL A 130 3.11 7.58 3.13
N GLY A 131 3.20 7.51 4.45
CA GLY A 131 4.45 7.69 5.19
C GLY A 131 5.54 6.72 4.75
N LEU A 132 5.19 5.43 4.58
CA LEU A 132 6.10 4.41 4.08
C LEU A 132 6.52 4.67 2.63
N ALA A 133 5.60 5.11 1.76
CA ALA A 133 5.91 5.46 0.38
C ALA A 133 6.86 6.66 0.29
N VAL A 134 6.64 7.70 1.08
CA VAL A 134 7.51 8.88 1.17
C VAL A 134 8.89 8.50 1.69
N MET A 135 8.96 7.66 2.73
CA MET A 135 10.24 7.17 3.26
C MET A 135 11.04 6.43 2.19
N ARG A 136 10.43 5.49 1.47
CA ARG A 136 11.08 4.74 0.37
C ARG A 136 11.54 5.66 -0.75
N TRP A 137 10.74 6.67 -1.09
CA TRP A 137 11.12 7.66 -2.09
C TRP A 137 12.32 8.50 -1.64
N ARG A 138 12.35 8.96 -0.38
CA ARG A 138 13.50 9.69 0.17
C ARG A 138 14.78 8.86 0.15
N ILE A 139 14.72 7.60 0.56
CA ILE A 139 15.89 6.70 0.53
C ILE A 139 16.39 6.55 -0.91
N ARG A 140 15.47 6.40 -1.87
CA ARG A 140 15.83 6.34 -3.29
C ARG A 140 16.53 7.60 -3.77
N LEU A 141 16.05 8.79 -3.37
CA LEU A 141 16.71 10.06 -3.70
C LEU A 141 18.14 10.11 -3.15
N VAL A 142 18.37 9.65 -1.92
CA VAL A 142 19.72 9.57 -1.34
C VAL A 142 20.61 8.65 -2.16
N ARG A 143 20.10 7.48 -2.62
CA ARG A 143 20.89 6.59 -3.49
C ARG A 143 21.20 7.21 -4.84
N MET A 144 20.25 7.96 -5.41
CA MET A 144 20.47 8.74 -6.64
C MET A 144 21.55 9.81 -6.46
N GLU A 145 21.54 10.50 -5.32
CA GLU A 145 22.54 11.50 -4.97
C GLU A 145 23.93 10.88 -4.78
N ILE A 146 24.03 9.76 -4.06
CA ILE A 146 25.31 9.03 -3.88
C ILE A 146 25.89 8.59 -5.23
N LEU A 147 25.02 8.15 -6.16
CA LEU A 147 25.45 7.75 -7.50
C LEU A 147 25.63 8.94 -8.45
N GLY A 148 25.20 10.16 -8.10
CA GLY A 148 25.18 11.28 -9.04
C GLY A 148 24.28 11.05 -10.27
N LEU A 149 23.31 10.12 -10.19
CA LEU A 149 22.47 9.71 -11.32
C LEU A 149 21.02 10.17 -11.16
N ARG A 150 20.39 10.54 -12.28
CA ARG A 150 18.94 10.74 -12.35
C ARG A 150 18.21 9.40 -12.46
N ASP A 151 16.91 9.38 -12.14
CA ASP A 151 16.10 8.17 -12.32
C ASP A 151 16.00 7.84 -13.82
N GLY A 152 16.58 6.72 -14.21
CA GLY A 152 16.68 6.28 -15.58
C GLY A 152 17.26 4.87 -15.69
N PRO A 153 17.48 4.36 -16.93
CA PRO A 153 17.93 3.00 -17.15
C PRO A 153 19.23 2.64 -16.42
N VAL A 154 20.22 3.54 -16.45
CA VAL A 154 21.54 3.30 -15.83
C VAL A 154 21.43 3.26 -14.31
N PHE A 155 20.77 4.24 -13.69
CA PHE A 155 20.50 4.24 -12.24
C PHE A 155 19.80 2.95 -11.81
N ARG A 156 18.74 2.54 -12.52
CA ARG A 156 17.96 1.35 -12.14
C ARG A 156 18.74 0.06 -12.30
N MET A 157 19.66 0.00 -13.25
CA MET A 157 20.55 -1.15 -13.40
C MET A 157 21.52 -1.24 -12.23
N ILE A 158 22.17 -0.15 -11.86
CA ILE A 158 23.09 -0.10 -10.71
C ILE A 158 22.33 -0.33 -9.39
N ASP A 159 21.15 0.28 -9.22
CA ASP A 159 20.28 0.09 -8.06
C ASP A 159 19.85 -1.39 -7.94
N ALA A 160 19.44 -2.03 -9.04
CA ALA A 160 19.09 -3.45 -9.03
C ALA A 160 20.27 -4.36 -8.66
N MET A 161 21.48 -4.04 -9.14
CA MET A 161 22.70 -4.75 -8.75
C MET A 161 23.00 -4.60 -7.26
N CYS A 162 22.87 -3.39 -6.70
CA CYS A 162 23.05 -3.15 -5.27
C CYS A 162 22.00 -3.88 -4.43
N HIS A 163 20.74 -3.94 -4.88
CA HIS A 163 19.69 -4.72 -4.23
C HIS A 163 19.96 -6.22 -4.27
N ALA A 164 20.54 -6.73 -5.35
CA ALA A 164 20.94 -8.13 -5.46
C ALA A 164 22.06 -8.47 -4.48
N ALA A 165 23.08 -7.61 -4.38
CA ALA A 165 24.15 -7.75 -3.41
C ALA A 165 23.62 -7.68 -1.97
N ALA A 166 22.71 -6.75 -1.66
CA ALA A 166 22.07 -6.64 -0.34
C ALA A 166 21.20 -7.85 0.05
N ALA A 167 20.65 -8.56 -0.95
CA ALA A 167 19.87 -9.77 -0.75
C ALA A 167 20.73 -11.03 -0.57
N SER A 168 21.99 -10.98 -1.01
CA SER A 168 22.96 -12.05 -0.81
C SER A 168 23.42 -12.09 0.64
N ASP A 169 23.50 -13.30 1.22
CA ASP A 169 24.15 -13.55 2.51
C ASP A 169 25.69 -13.44 2.42
N ARG A 170 26.22 -13.31 1.18
CA ARG A 170 27.64 -13.25 0.83
C ARG A 170 27.93 -12.05 -0.06
N SER A 171 27.45 -10.86 0.29
CA SER A 171 27.94 -9.62 -0.32
C SER A 171 29.41 -9.40 0.08
N GLY A 172 30.30 -10.18 -0.53
CA GLY A 172 31.73 -10.08 -0.35
C GLY A 172 32.30 -8.87 -1.09
N PRO A 173 33.55 -8.49 -0.79
CA PRO A 173 34.24 -7.38 -1.46
C PRO A 173 34.21 -7.53 -2.98
N ASP A 174 34.32 -8.76 -3.51
CA ASP A 174 34.28 -9.05 -4.95
C ASP A 174 32.99 -8.56 -5.63
N ALA A 175 31.82 -8.70 -4.99
CA ALA A 175 30.56 -8.23 -5.56
C ALA A 175 30.49 -6.69 -5.57
N VAL A 176 31.01 -6.05 -4.53
CA VAL A 176 31.06 -4.58 -4.42
C VAL A 176 32.02 -4.01 -5.47
N GLU A 177 33.20 -4.60 -5.63
CA GLU A 177 34.18 -4.23 -6.65
C GLU A 177 33.62 -4.43 -8.06
N HIS A 178 32.95 -5.56 -8.32
CA HIS A 178 32.34 -5.81 -9.63
C HIS A 178 31.22 -4.82 -9.95
N ILE A 179 30.38 -4.45 -8.97
CA ILE A 179 29.37 -3.40 -9.15
C ILE A 179 30.04 -2.04 -9.42
N ARG A 180 31.10 -1.70 -8.68
CA ARG A 180 31.86 -0.45 -8.88
C ARG A 180 32.39 -0.39 -10.30
N ASP A 181 33.06 -1.43 -10.78
CA ASP A 181 33.70 -1.43 -12.10
C ASP A 181 32.66 -1.28 -13.22
N LEU A 182 31.54 -2.02 -13.14
CA LEU A 182 30.43 -1.85 -14.06
C LEU A 182 29.83 -0.44 -13.97
N ALA A 183 29.65 0.10 -12.77
CA ALA A 183 29.11 1.44 -12.61
C ALA A 183 30.03 2.51 -13.24
N CYS A 184 31.35 2.40 -13.04
CA CYS A 184 32.35 3.26 -13.67
C CYS A 184 32.30 3.14 -15.20
N GLU A 185 32.27 1.92 -15.74
CA GLU A 185 32.20 1.67 -17.18
C GLU A 185 30.93 2.27 -17.81
N LEU A 186 29.78 2.08 -17.17
CA LEU A 186 28.48 2.50 -17.71
C LEU A 186 28.26 4.01 -17.66
N THR A 187 28.91 4.70 -16.73
CA THR A 187 28.64 6.12 -16.44
C THR A 187 29.80 7.05 -16.79
N GLY A 188 31.02 6.51 -16.89
CA GLY A 188 32.25 7.29 -16.99
C GLY A 188 32.57 8.08 -15.72
N MET A 189 31.95 7.77 -14.57
CA MET A 189 32.21 8.43 -13.29
C MET A 189 33.12 7.57 -12.41
N ASP A 190 33.95 8.23 -11.60
CA ASP A 190 34.89 7.57 -10.69
C ASP A 190 34.23 7.20 -9.36
N TYR A 191 33.60 6.03 -9.30
CA TYR A 191 33.05 5.49 -8.06
C TYR A 191 34.11 4.78 -7.23
N THR A 192 34.05 5.00 -5.91
CA THR A 192 34.79 4.18 -4.93
C THR A 192 33.90 3.04 -4.42
N THR A 193 34.51 1.99 -3.85
CA THR A 193 33.77 0.91 -3.18
C THR A 193 32.86 1.44 -2.08
N ALA A 194 33.29 2.47 -1.34
CA ALA A 194 32.50 3.14 -0.31
C ALA A 194 31.18 3.75 -0.85
N HIS A 195 31.17 4.26 -2.09
CA HIS A 195 29.92 4.72 -2.71
C HIS A 195 28.94 3.56 -2.90
N ILE A 196 29.42 2.43 -3.43
CA ILE A 196 28.60 1.25 -3.68
C ILE A 196 28.10 0.63 -2.37
N GLU A 197 28.96 0.50 -1.37
CA GLU A 197 28.57 0.04 -0.02
C GLU A 197 27.50 0.95 0.61
N ALA A 198 27.64 2.27 0.45
CA ALA A 198 26.65 3.22 0.94
C ALA A 198 25.28 3.06 0.25
N VAL A 199 25.25 2.69 -1.04
CA VAL A 199 24.02 2.39 -1.77
C VAL A 199 23.43 1.06 -1.33
N ILE A 200 24.25 0.00 -1.21
CA ILE A 200 23.85 -1.33 -0.73
C ILE A 200 23.26 -1.26 0.69
N ALA A 201 23.90 -0.53 1.60
CA ALA A 201 23.41 -0.33 2.97
C ALA A 201 22.04 0.36 3.04
N ARG A 202 21.67 1.10 1.98
CA ARG A 202 20.39 1.81 1.84
C ARG A 202 19.41 1.09 0.90
N ALA A 203 19.77 -0.11 0.42
CA ALA A 203 18.89 -0.93 -0.40
C ALA A 203 17.84 -1.58 0.49
N ASP A 204 16.56 -1.36 0.18
CA ASP A 204 15.46 -2.08 0.82
C ASP A 204 15.60 -3.60 0.61
N ARG A 205 15.28 -4.39 1.65
CA ARG A 205 15.03 -5.82 1.47
C ARG A 205 13.71 -6.00 0.73
N LEU A 206 13.79 -6.35 -0.55
CA LEU A 206 12.62 -6.62 -1.39
C LEU A 206 12.01 -7.96 -0.96
N GLN A 207 10.83 -7.91 -0.33
CA GLN A 207 10.19 -9.10 0.22
C GLN A 207 9.14 -9.69 -0.73
N LYS A 208 8.57 -8.87 -1.61
CA LYS A 208 7.49 -9.28 -2.51
C LYS A 208 7.98 -9.28 -3.96
N ALA A 209 7.55 -10.28 -4.73
CA ALA A 209 7.83 -10.35 -6.16
C ALA A 209 7.38 -9.06 -6.90
N GLY A 210 6.25 -8.49 -6.47
CA GLY A 210 5.74 -7.23 -6.99
C GLY A 210 6.69 -6.04 -6.81
N ASP A 211 7.58 -6.02 -5.82
CA ASP A 211 8.45 -4.86 -5.57
C ASP A 211 9.47 -4.65 -6.70
N HIS A 212 9.81 -5.71 -7.43
CA HIS A 212 10.81 -5.69 -8.51
C HIS A 212 10.31 -5.01 -9.79
N HIS A 213 8.99 -4.80 -9.94
CA HIS A 213 8.44 -4.13 -11.11
C HIS A 213 9.04 -2.72 -11.32
N ARG A 214 9.40 -2.06 -10.21
CA ARG A 214 9.96 -0.69 -10.22
C ARG A 214 11.23 -0.56 -11.04
N PHE A 215 12.01 -1.63 -11.16
CA PHE A 215 13.23 -1.64 -11.98
C PHE A 215 12.90 -1.62 -13.47
N GLY A 216 11.78 -2.22 -13.90
CA GLY A 216 11.39 -2.36 -15.30
C GLY A 216 10.51 -1.25 -15.87
N VAL A 217 9.94 -0.37 -15.03
CA VAL A 217 8.99 0.68 -15.48
C VAL A 217 9.65 1.61 -16.52
N GLY A 218 9.09 1.72 -17.73
CA GLY A 218 9.64 2.60 -18.76
C GLY A 218 10.96 2.14 -19.40
N LEU A 219 11.42 0.92 -19.10
CA LEU A 219 12.54 0.30 -19.82
C LEU A 219 12.05 -0.47 -21.05
N SER A 220 12.81 -0.40 -22.14
CA SER A 220 12.59 -1.25 -23.32
C SER A 220 12.88 -2.72 -23.00
N ALA A 221 12.37 -3.65 -23.82
CA ALA A 221 12.63 -5.09 -23.65
C ALA A 221 14.14 -5.41 -23.63
N ARG A 222 14.91 -4.74 -24.49
CA ARG A 222 16.38 -4.86 -24.51
C ARG A 222 17.01 -4.36 -23.20
N GLN A 223 16.57 -3.22 -22.68
CA GLN A 223 17.07 -2.67 -21.41
C GLN A 223 16.73 -3.56 -20.21
N LYS A 224 15.53 -4.14 -20.17
CA LYS A 224 15.14 -5.11 -19.14
C LYS A 224 16.04 -6.34 -19.14
N THR A 225 16.35 -6.87 -20.32
CA THR A 225 17.28 -7.99 -20.47
C THR A 225 18.70 -7.61 -20.03
N MET A 226 19.22 -6.44 -20.43
CA MET A 226 20.52 -5.96 -19.97
C MET A 226 20.58 -5.78 -18.45
N LEU A 227 19.50 -5.26 -17.84
CA LEU A 227 19.39 -5.13 -16.39
C LEU A 227 19.49 -6.48 -15.69
N LEU A 228 18.74 -7.48 -16.17
CA LEU A 228 18.81 -8.85 -15.62
C LEU A 228 20.21 -9.45 -15.78
N GLU A 229 20.87 -9.23 -16.92
CA GLU A 229 22.25 -9.69 -17.16
C GLU A 229 23.25 -9.02 -16.22
N GLY A 230 23.13 -7.72 -15.97
CA GLY A 230 23.96 -7.00 -15.01
C GLY A 230 23.82 -7.59 -13.61
N VAL A 231 22.58 -7.79 -13.15
CA VAL A 231 22.29 -8.42 -11.86
C VAL A 231 22.88 -9.84 -11.77
N LEU A 232 22.66 -10.67 -12.79
CA LEU A 232 23.21 -12.03 -12.84
C LEU A 232 24.74 -12.04 -12.82
N SER A 233 25.40 -11.05 -13.45
CA SER A 233 26.86 -10.96 -13.43
C SER A 233 27.41 -10.73 -12.01
N VAL A 234 26.69 -9.95 -11.19
CA VAL A 234 27.02 -9.68 -9.79
C VAL A 234 26.76 -10.89 -8.92
N VAL A 235 25.55 -11.46 -8.93
CA VAL A 235 25.19 -12.55 -8.01
C VAL A 235 25.89 -13.87 -8.34
N MET A 236 26.43 -14.01 -9.55
CA MET A 236 27.20 -15.19 -9.95
C MET A 236 28.71 -14.95 -9.84
N ALA A 237 29.17 -13.89 -9.16
CA ALA A 237 30.58 -13.50 -9.09
C ALA A 237 31.50 -14.63 -8.63
N ASP A 238 31.06 -15.37 -7.63
CA ASP A 238 31.76 -16.52 -7.05
C ASP A 238 31.50 -17.86 -7.80
N GLY A 239 30.78 -17.80 -8.92
CA GLY A 239 30.40 -18.97 -9.72
C GLY A 239 29.30 -19.83 -9.12
N ARG A 240 28.70 -19.45 -7.99
CA ARG A 240 27.57 -20.16 -7.36
C ARG A 240 26.38 -19.21 -7.22
N LEU A 241 25.20 -19.76 -7.04
CA LEU A 241 23.98 -19.00 -6.72
C LEU A 241 23.38 -19.61 -5.47
N SER A 242 23.29 -18.81 -4.42
CA SER A 242 22.50 -19.17 -3.25
C SER A 242 21.00 -19.27 -3.62
N MET A 243 20.23 -19.87 -2.71
CA MET A 243 18.78 -19.92 -2.85
C MET A 243 18.16 -18.50 -2.81
N ALA A 244 18.73 -17.60 -2.01
CA ALA A 244 18.28 -16.21 -1.90
C ALA A 244 18.50 -15.44 -3.21
N GLU A 245 19.68 -15.54 -3.81
CA GLU A 245 20.03 -14.90 -5.08
C GLU A 245 19.22 -15.47 -6.25
N SER A 246 19.03 -16.80 -6.27
CA SER A 246 18.19 -17.46 -7.27
C SER A 246 16.74 -16.96 -7.21
N ARG A 247 16.20 -16.78 -5.99
CA ARG A 247 14.87 -16.23 -5.78
C ARG A 247 14.81 -14.77 -6.18
N PHE A 248 15.81 -13.95 -5.81
CA PHE A 248 15.91 -12.56 -6.24
C PHE A 248 15.89 -12.43 -7.77
N CYS A 249 16.70 -13.22 -8.47
CA CYS A 249 16.76 -13.19 -9.94
C CYS A 249 15.44 -13.63 -10.59
N ALA A 250 14.77 -14.66 -10.02
CA ALA A 250 13.46 -15.10 -10.50
C ALA A 250 12.37 -14.04 -10.28
N ASP A 251 12.35 -13.40 -9.11
CA ASP A 251 11.42 -12.33 -8.78
C ASP A 251 11.67 -11.09 -9.63
N LEU A 252 12.94 -10.75 -9.87
CA LEU A 252 13.36 -9.70 -10.78
C LEU A 252 12.90 -9.98 -12.20
N ALA A 253 13.18 -11.16 -12.76
CA ALA A 253 12.75 -11.52 -14.12
C ALA A 253 11.22 -11.40 -14.28
N ARG A 254 10.45 -11.84 -13.27
CA ARG A 254 9.00 -11.66 -13.23
C ARG A 254 8.59 -10.19 -13.16
N GLY A 255 9.23 -9.40 -12.29
CA GLY A 255 8.97 -7.97 -12.16
C GLY A 255 9.29 -7.18 -13.43
N LEU A 256 10.30 -7.59 -14.18
CA LEU A 256 10.63 -7.01 -15.50
C LEU A 256 9.62 -7.42 -16.58
N GLY A 257 8.85 -8.49 -16.37
CA GLY A 257 7.94 -9.08 -17.35
C GLY A 257 8.67 -9.87 -18.43
N LEU A 258 9.82 -10.47 -18.10
CA LEU A 258 10.59 -11.32 -19.02
C LEU A 258 10.03 -12.74 -19.04
N ALA A 259 9.94 -13.33 -20.23
CA ALA A 259 9.57 -14.73 -20.36
C ALA A 259 10.68 -15.64 -19.79
N ARG A 260 10.31 -16.86 -19.38
CA ARG A 260 11.27 -17.84 -18.85
C ARG A 260 12.42 -18.10 -19.82
N ALA A 261 12.14 -18.18 -21.12
CA ALA A 261 13.16 -18.38 -22.16
C ALA A 261 14.15 -17.20 -22.24
N GLU A 262 13.67 -15.96 -22.11
CA GLU A 262 14.52 -14.76 -22.12
C GLU A 262 15.43 -14.69 -20.90
N ALA A 263 14.88 -15.00 -19.71
CA ALA A 263 15.65 -15.07 -18.48
C ALA A 263 16.73 -16.17 -18.53
N TRP A 264 16.41 -17.33 -19.11
CA TRP A 264 17.39 -18.39 -19.36
C TRP A 264 18.47 -17.95 -20.35
N ALA A 265 18.09 -17.29 -21.45
CA ALA A 265 19.06 -16.79 -22.42
C ALA A 265 20.00 -15.74 -21.82
N ALA A 266 19.49 -14.85 -20.96
CA ALA A 266 20.29 -13.89 -20.20
C ALA A 266 21.33 -14.58 -19.32
N ARG A 267 20.91 -15.60 -18.54
CA ARG A 267 21.81 -16.41 -17.72
C ARG A 267 22.88 -17.11 -18.55
N SER A 268 22.50 -17.73 -19.67
CA SER A 268 23.45 -18.40 -20.57
C SER A 268 24.48 -17.44 -21.17
N ARG A 269 24.09 -16.19 -21.49
CA ARG A 269 25.03 -15.15 -21.96
C ARG A 269 26.03 -14.76 -20.87
N VAL A 270 25.58 -14.56 -19.63
CA VAL A 270 26.47 -14.25 -18.50
C VAL A 270 27.47 -15.39 -18.26
N LEU A 271 27.00 -16.65 -18.28
CA LEU A 271 27.87 -17.82 -18.14
C LEU A 271 28.91 -17.94 -19.25
N ARG A 272 28.53 -17.70 -20.51
CA ARG A 272 29.47 -17.73 -21.64
C ARG A 272 30.55 -16.65 -21.55
N ARG A 273 30.15 -15.42 -21.18
CA ARG A 273 31.10 -14.31 -20.95
C ARG A 273 32.12 -14.66 -19.86
N ARG A 274 31.67 -15.30 -18.78
CA ARG A 274 32.56 -15.78 -17.71
C ARG A 274 33.50 -16.89 -18.14
N ALA A 275 33.05 -17.80 -19.00
CA ALA A 275 33.87 -18.89 -19.51
C ALA A 275 34.95 -18.43 -20.52
N GLY A 276 35.06 -17.14 -20.81
CA GLY A 276 35.98 -16.61 -21.83
C GLY A 276 35.60 -17.00 -23.26
N VAL A 277 34.37 -17.49 -23.46
CA VAL A 277 33.88 -17.89 -24.78
C VAL A 277 33.40 -16.62 -25.50
N ALA A 278 34.20 -16.12 -26.44
CA ALA A 278 33.80 -15.02 -27.31
C ALA A 278 32.48 -15.34 -28.03
N PRO A 279 31.55 -14.37 -28.18
CA PRO A 279 30.32 -14.60 -28.90
C PRO A 279 30.65 -14.95 -30.36
N ALA A 280 30.13 -16.10 -30.82
CA ALA A 280 30.12 -16.48 -32.23
C ALA A 280 29.17 -15.59 -33.04
#